data_AF-A0A8K1DAD1-F1
#
_entry.id   AF-A0A8K1DAD1-F1
#
_cell.length_a   1.000
_cell.length_b   1.000
_cell.length_c   1.000
_cell.angle_alpha   90.00
_cell.angle_beta   90.00
_cell.angle_gamma   90.00
#
_symmetry.space_group_name_H-M   'P 1'
#
loop_
_entity.id
_entity.type
_entity.pdbx_description
1 polymer ?
#
loop_
_entity_poly.entity_id
_entity_poly.type
_entity_poly.pdbx_seq_one_letter_code
_entity_poly.pdbx_strand_id
1 'polypeptide(L)'
;MNTSIMANVKKALIGENKDLVDPYVQVAFAGQKGKTSIQKSSYEPLWNEQIIFTEMFPPLCKRIKIQIRDSDKVNDMAIGTHFIDLRKISNEGDKGFLPTFGPAWVNMYGSTRNYTLMDEHQELNEGLGEGVSFRARLLLGLAVEILDTTNPEINSSTEVQVEQATAVAD
;
A
#
# COMPACT_ATOMS: atom_id res chain seq x y z
N MET A 1 11.38 -3.35 -23.78
CA MET A 1 10.86 -2.06 -24.28
C MET A 1 11.56 -0.95 -23.53
N ASN A 2 12.06 0.08 -24.23
CA ASN A 2 12.90 1.13 -23.66
C ASN A 2 12.09 2.12 -22.80
N THR A 3 12.00 1.86 -21.50
CA THR A 3 11.34 2.71 -20.49
C THR A 3 11.95 4.11 -20.42
N SER A 4 13.24 4.26 -20.72
CA SER A 4 13.93 5.56 -20.77
C SER A 4 13.47 6.47 -21.92
N ILE A 5 13.19 5.89 -23.09
CA ILE A 5 12.63 6.62 -24.22
C ILE A 5 11.20 7.04 -23.89
N MET A 6 10.42 6.14 -23.27
CA MET A 6 9.06 6.43 -22.84
C MET A 6 9.02 7.54 -21.79
N ALA A 7 9.95 7.56 -20.83
CA ALA A 7 10.06 8.61 -19.81
C ALA A 7 10.37 9.99 -20.42
N ASN A 8 11.33 10.05 -21.37
CA ASN A 8 11.68 11.30 -22.05
C ASN A 8 10.57 11.79 -22.99
N VAL A 9 9.87 10.88 -23.68
CA VAL A 9 8.71 11.20 -24.51
C VAL A 9 7.54 11.67 -23.64
N LYS A 10 7.28 11.01 -22.51
CA LYS A 10 6.27 11.41 -21.52
C LYS A 10 6.56 12.83 -21.00
N LYS A 11 7.82 13.12 -20.67
CA LYS A 11 8.25 14.46 -20.24
C LYS A 11 8.09 15.52 -21.35
N ALA A 12 8.45 15.20 -22.59
CA ALA A 12 8.35 16.12 -23.73
C ALA A 12 6.89 16.43 -24.12
N LEU A 13 5.97 15.47 -23.95
CA LEU A 13 4.54 15.63 -24.28
C LEU A 13 3.74 16.33 -23.18
N ILE A 14 4.17 16.19 -21.91
CA ILE A 14 3.42 16.65 -20.73
C ILE A 14 3.92 18.01 -20.21
N GLY A 15 5.11 18.45 -20.64
CA GLY A 15 5.74 19.70 -20.18
C GLY A 15 6.58 19.50 -18.92
N GLU A 16 7.52 20.42 -18.67
CA GLU A 16 8.61 20.22 -17.70
C GLU A 16 8.19 20.22 -16.21
N ASN A 17 6.94 20.58 -15.88
CA ASN A 17 6.49 20.85 -14.50
C ASN A 17 5.33 19.96 -13.99
N LYS A 18 5.02 18.84 -14.64
CA LYS A 18 3.96 17.94 -14.17
C LYS A 18 4.53 16.66 -13.57
N ASP A 19 4.00 16.28 -12.42
CA ASP A 19 4.32 15.01 -11.77
C ASP A 19 4.08 13.84 -12.72
N LEU A 20 5.03 12.91 -12.76
CA LEU A 20 5.04 11.80 -13.72
C LEU A 20 4.44 10.51 -13.18
N VAL A 21 4.08 10.50 -11.90
CA VAL A 21 3.53 9.34 -11.20
C VAL A 21 2.02 9.50 -11.01
N ASP A 22 1.30 8.40 -11.20
CA ASP A 22 -0.11 8.24 -10.93
C ASP A 22 -0.28 7.28 -9.73
N PRO A 23 0.03 7.70 -8.49
CA PRO A 23 0.17 6.78 -7.37
C PRO A 23 -1.14 6.22 -6.83
N TYR A 24 -1.07 5.00 -6.33
CA TYR A 24 -2.06 4.36 -5.48
C TYR A 24 -1.38 3.48 -4.42
N VAL A 25 -2.10 3.19 -3.34
CA VAL A 25 -1.65 2.24 -2.31
C VAL A 25 -2.30 0.89 -2.56
N GLN A 26 -1.50 -0.17 -2.60
CA GLN A 26 -1.97 -1.55 -2.61
C GLN A 26 -1.65 -2.20 -1.26
N VAL A 27 -2.66 -2.82 -0.65
CA VAL A 27 -2.52 -3.60 0.58
C VAL A 27 -2.78 -5.07 0.25
N ALA A 28 -1.89 -5.94 0.69
CA ALA A 28 -2.06 -7.39 0.60
C ALA A 28 -2.04 -8.02 1.99
N PHE A 29 -3.08 -8.79 2.28
CA PHE A 29 -3.31 -9.42 3.57
C PHE A 29 -4.08 -10.73 3.38
N ALA A 30 -3.69 -11.80 4.07
CA ALA A 30 -4.35 -13.11 4.01
C ALA A 30 -4.62 -13.65 2.57
N GLY A 31 -3.73 -13.36 1.61
CA GLY A 31 -3.92 -13.75 0.19
C GLY A 31 -4.87 -12.84 -0.59
N GLN A 32 -5.57 -11.93 0.08
CA GLN A 32 -6.42 -10.90 -0.50
C GLN A 32 -5.58 -9.66 -0.88
N LYS A 33 -6.09 -8.85 -1.81
CA LYS A 33 -5.49 -7.58 -2.22
C LYS A 33 -6.56 -6.52 -2.39
N GLY A 34 -6.33 -5.35 -1.80
CA GLY A 34 -7.12 -4.14 -2.04
C GLY A 34 -6.24 -3.00 -2.48
N LYS A 35 -6.82 -2.02 -3.17
CA LYS A 35 -6.11 -0.82 -3.60
C LYS A 35 -6.97 0.42 -3.46
N THR A 36 -6.32 1.54 -3.17
CA THR A 36 -6.96 2.86 -3.23
C THR A 36 -7.25 3.26 -4.67
N SER A 37 -7.98 4.37 -4.82
CA SER A 37 -8.06 5.11 -6.08
C SER A 37 -6.67 5.58 -6.55
N ILE A 38 -6.55 5.77 -7.86
CA ILE A 38 -5.34 6.29 -8.51
C ILE A 38 -5.43 7.81 -8.52
N GLN A 39 -4.45 8.47 -7.91
CA GLN A 39 -4.31 9.93 -7.96
C GLN A 39 -3.41 10.28 -9.15
N LYS A 40 -3.92 11.05 -10.12
CA LYS A 40 -3.17 11.33 -11.35
C LYS A 40 -2.16 12.45 -11.15
N SER A 41 -0.93 12.23 -11.60
CA SER A 41 0.13 13.23 -11.62
C SER A 41 0.27 13.94 -10.27
N SER A 42 0.58 13.18 -9.22
CA SER A 42 0.70 13.73 -7.86
C SER A 42 1.82 13.06 -7.05
N TYR A 43 2.72 13.84 -6.46
CA TYR A 43 3.66 13.37 -5.42
C TYR A 43 3.13 13.52 -3.98
N GLU A 44 2.01 14.23 -3.80
CA GLU A 44 1.35 14.44 -2.50
C GLU A 44 -0.12 13.97 -2.57
N PRO A 45 -0.36 12.67 -2.90
CA PRO A 45 -1.71 12.15 -3.04
C PRO A 45 -2.44 12.11 -1.70
N LEU A 46 -3.71 12.54 -1.72
CA LEU A 46 -4.65 12.38 -0.61
C LEU A 46 -5.72 11.37 -1.02
N TRP A 47 -5.64 10.15 -0.47
CA TRP A 47 -6.64 9.13 -0.75
C TRP A 47 -7.84 9.22 0.18
N ASN A 48 -7.60 9.39 1.49
CA ASN A 48 -8.64 9.38 2.51
C ASN A 48 -9.61 8.20 2.31
N GLU A 49 -9.04 7.02 2.09
CA GLU A 49 -9.76 5.78 1.84
C GLU A 49 -9.33 4.73 2.85
N GLN A 50 -10.26 3.86 3.23
CA GLN A 50 -9.96 2.65 3.98
C GLN A 50 -10.23 1.42 3.12
N ILE A 51 -9.35 0.42 3.29
CA ILE A 51 -9.44 -0.87 2.62
C ILE A 51 -9.78 -1.89 3.69
N ILE A 52 -10.94 -2.53 3.56
CA ILE A 52 -11.50 -3.44 4.55
C ILE A 52 -11.30 -4.87 4.06
N PHE A 53 -10.63 -5.67 4.88
CA PHE A 53 -10.42 -7.09 4.68
C PHE A 53 -11.23 -7.87 5.72
N THR A 54 -12.09 -8.76 5.27
CA THR A 54 -12.83 -9.69 6.14
C THR A 54 -12.10 -11.02 6.17
N GLU A 55 -11.69 -11.46 7.35
CA GLU A 55 -10.97 -12.72 7.56
C GLU A 55 -11.26 -13.30 8.94
N MET A 56 -11.14 -14.63 9.07
CA MET A 56 -11.25 -15.33 10.34
C MET A 56 -10.14 -14.92 11.31
N PHE A 57 -10.52 -14.70 12.57
CA PHE A 57 -9.58 -14.38 13.65
C PHE A 57 -9.37 -15.58 14.59
N PRO A 58 -8.12 -15.90 15.00
CA PRO A 58 -6.86 -15.24 14.65
C PRO A 58 -6.38 -15.59 13.22
N PRO A 59 -5.85 -14.61 12.45
CA PRO A 59 -5.36 -14.89 11.10
C PRO A 59 -4.07 -15.71 11.13
N LEU A 60 -3.94 -16.66 10.20
CA LEU A 60 -2.70 -17.43 10.04
C LEU A 60 -1.55 -16.58 9.48
N CYS A 61 -1.87 -15.49 8.79
CA CYS A 61 -0.88 -14.55 8.28
C CYS A 61 -0.48 -13.54 9.36
N LYS A 62 0.83 -13.26 9.45
CA LYS A 62 1.41 -12.42 10.51
C LYS A 62 1.88 -11.06 10.01
N ARG A 63 1.74 -10.79 8.71
CA ARG A 63 2.23 -9.57 8.07
C ARG A 63 1.21 -9.02 7.11
N ILE A 64 1.05 -7.71 7.13
CA ILE A 64 0.34 -6.94 6.11
C ILE A 64 1.39 -6.28 5.24
N LYS A 65 1.30 -6.50 3.93
CA LYS A 65 2.17 -5.87 2.95
C LYS A 65 1.49 -4.63 2.40
N ILE A 66 2.15 -3.48 2.52
CA ILE A 66 1.68 -2.19 2.02
C ILE A 66 2.66 -1.75 0.93
N GLN A 67 2.15 -1.38 -0.24
CA GLN A 67 2.97 -0.91 -1.35
C GLN A 67 2.40 0.39 -1.89
N ILE A 68 3.26 1.36 -2.13
CA ILE A 68 2.91 2.48 -3.03
C ILE A 68 3.31 2.03 -4.44
N ARG A 69 2.39 2.17 -5.38
CA ARG A 69 2.59 1.80 -6.79
C ARG A 69 2.28 2.99 -7.69
N ASP A 70 3.00 3.08 -8.80
CA ASP A 70 2.69 3.97 -9.91
C ASP A 70 1.82 3.23 -10.92
N SER A 71 0.67 3.78 -11.27
CA SER A 71 -0.16 3.18 -12.32
C SER A 71 0.33 3.60 -13.70
N ASP A 72 0.56 2.62 -14.57
CA ASP A 72 0.91 2.86 -15.97
C ASP A 72 0.04 1.99 -16.88
N LYS A 73 -0.11 2.41 -18.14
CA LYS A 73 -0.95 1.73 -19.14
C LYS A 73 -0.49 0.31 -19.44
N VAL A 74 0.79 0.00 -19.19
CA VAL A 74 1.40 -1.29 -19.54
C VAL A 74 1.60 -2.16 -18.31
N ASN A 75 2.21 -1.63 -17.26
CA ASN A 75 2.42 -2.38 -16.03
C ASN A 75 2.59 -1.43 -14.84
N ASP A 76 1.83 -1.67 -13.78
CA ASP A 76 1.95 -0.90 -12.55
C ASP A 76 3.27 -1.23 -11.85
N MET A 77 4.02 -0.21 -11.46
CA MET A 77 5.35 -0.37 -10.86
C MET A 77 5.31 -0.10 -9.35
N ALA A 78 5.85 -1.01 -8.54
CA ALA A 78 6.05 -0.72 -7.13
C ALA A 78 7.10 0.38 -6.94
N ILE A 79 6.76 1.41 -6.16
CA ILE A 79 7.66 2.49 -5.78
C ILE A 79 8.42 2.13 -4.50
N GLY A 80 7.75 1.47 -3.55
CA GLY A 80 8.32 1.04 -2.28
C GLY A 80 7.35 0.17 -1.50
N THR A 81 7.88 -0.67 -0.60
CA THR A 81 7.12 -1.61 0.21
C THR A 81 7.39 -1.41 1.69
N HIS A 82 6.36 -1.59 2.51
CA HIS A 82 6.46 -1.67 3.97
C HIS A 82 5.65 -2.86 4.48
N PHE A 83 6.11 -3.48 5.57
CA PHE A 83 5.43 -4.59 6.21
C PHE A 83 5.06 -4.23 7.64
N ILE A 84 3.78 -4.34 7.97
CA ILE A 84 3.32 -4.30 9.35
C ILE A 84 3.30 -5.73 9.88
N ASP A 85 4.05 -6.00 10.95
CA ASP A 85 4.06 -7.29 11.64
C ASP A 85 3.01 -7.27 12.74
N LEU A 86 1.98 -8.11 12.63
CA LEU A 86 0.86 -8.15 13.57
C LEU A 86 1.34 -8.37 15.01
N ARG A 87 2.41 -9.15 15.22
CA ARG A 87 2.97 -9.44 16.54
C ARG A 87 3.54 -8.22 17.25
N LYS A 88 3.86 -7.16 16.50
CA LYS A 88 4.35 -5.89 17.06
C LYS A 88 3.22 -4.94 17.44
N ILE A 89 2.00 -5.23 16.99
CA ILE A 89 0.85 -4.34 17.09
C ILE A 89 -0.38 -5.03 17.72
N SER A 90 -0.22 -6.23 18.29
CA SER A 90 -1.26 -6.97 19.00
C SER A 90 -0.70 -7.68 20.23
N ASN A 91 -1.59 -8.12 21.12
CA ASN A 91 -1.25 -8.97 22.27
C ASN A 91 -2.37 -10.00 22.50
N GLU A 92 -2.02 -11.28 22.64
CA GLU A 92 -2.97 -12.42 22.66
C GLU A 92 -3.36 -12.89 24.08
N GLY A 93 -3.05 -12.13 25.14
CA GLY A 93 -3.42 -12.48 26.52
C GLY A 93 -4.85 -12.07 26.94
N ASP A 94 -5.25 -12.42 28.17
CA ASP A 94 -6.55 -12.04 28.77
C ASP A 94 -6.76 -10.52 28.85
N LYS A 95 -5.67 -9.75 28.86
CA LYS A 95 -5.63 -8.28 28.76
C LYS A 95 -4.99 -7.80 27.46
N GLY A 96 -5.05 -8.66 26.45
CA GLY A 96 -4.54 -8.41 25.12
C GLY A 96 -5.33 -7.35 24.38
N PHE A 97 -4.89 -7.04 23.18
CA PHE A 97 -5.57 -6.13 22.28
C PHE A 97 -5.45 -6.63 20.84
N LEU A 98 -6.51 -6.39 20.07
CA LEU A 98 -6.52 -6.70 18.65
C LEU A 98 -5.44 -5.88 17.92
N PRO A 99 -4.95 -6.36 16.76
CA PRO A 99 -4.01 -5.58 15.96
C PRO A 99 -4.49 -4.13 15.77
N THR A 100 -3.66 -3.16 16.21
CA THR A 100 -3.95 -1.73 16.06
C THR A 100 -2.68 -0.95 15.79
N PHE A 101 -2.73 -0.02 14.84
CA PHE A 101 -1.58 0.82 14.48
C PHE A 101 -2.02 2.22 14.05
N GLY A 102 -1.22 3.21 14.39
CA GLY A 102 -1.42 4.58 13.93
C GLY A 102 -2.62 5.31 14.58
N PRO A 103 -3.01 6.46 14.02
CA PRO A 103 -2.48 7.04 12.78
C PRO A 103 -1.01 7.45 12.90
N ALA A 104 -0.18 7.02 11.94
CA ALA A 104 1.24 7.30 11.97
C ALA A 104 1.84 7.39 10.56
N TRP A 105 2.85 8.23 10.42
CA TRP A 105 3.65 8.28 9.21
C TRP A 105 4.63 7.11 9.15
N VAL A 106 4.60 6.39 8.05
CA VAL A 106 5.45 5.23 7.78
C VAL A 106 6.38 5.56 6.61
N ASN A 107 7.67 5.28 6.80
CA ASN A 107 8.65 5.40 5.72
C ASN A 107 8.62 4.16 4.84
N MET A 108 8.58 4.37 3.52
CA MET A 108 8.59 3.33 2.51
C MET A 108 9.98 3.26 1.88
N TYR A 109 10.54 2.06 1.81
CA TYR A 109 11.87 1.83 1.23
C TYR A 109 11.77 0.89 0.01
N GLY A 110 12.77 0.96 -0.85
CA GLY A 110 12.85 0.19 -2.08
C GLY A 110 14.27 0.14 -2.65
N SER A 111 14.40 -0.16 -3.93
CA SER A 111 15.66 -0.18 -4.66
C SER A 111 16.32 1.20 -4.72
N THR A 112 17.64 1.21 -4.89
CA THR A 112 18.39 2.44 -5.21
C THR A 112 17.83 3.05 -6.49
N ARG A 113 17.87 4.40 -6.59
CA ARG A 113 17.51 5.08 -7.83
C ARG A 113 18.60 4.81 -8.88
N ASN A 114 18.44 3.74 -9.64
CA ASN A 114 19.27 3.44 -10.79
C ASN A 114 18.71 4.14 -12.03
N TYR A 115 19.55 4.94 -12.69
CA TYR A 115 19.22 5.61 -13.97
C TYR A 115 19.59 4.75 -15.18
N THR A 116 20.00 3.50 -14.95
CA THR A 116 20.33 2.50 -15.97
C THR A 116 19.06 1.88 -16.55
N LEU A 117 19.14 1.39 -17.79
CA LEU A 117 18.00 0.84 -18.55
C LEU A 117 17.29 -0.35 -17.88
N MET A 118 17.98 -1.07 -16.99
CA MET A 118 17.43 -2.14 -16.17
C MET A 118 17.72 -1.83 -14.71
N ASP A 119 16.67 -1.78 -13.90
CA ASP A 119 16.80 -1.76 -12.44
C ASP A 119 16.99 -3.21 -11.97
N GLU A 120 18.26 -3.60 -11.79
CA GLU A 120 18.64 -4.93 -11.32
C GLU A 120 18.07 -5.27 -9.93
N HIS A 121 17.61 -4.26 -9.18
CA HIS A 121 17.11 -4.42 -7.81
C HIS A 121 15.62 -4.15 -7.69
N GLN A 122 14.87 -4.16 -8.80
CA GLN A 122 13.42 -3.91 -8.81
C GLN A 122 12.66 -4.82 -7.82
N GLU A 123 13.16 -6.03 -7.58
CA GLU A 123 12.62 -6.97 -6.59
C GLU A 123 12.55 -6.41 -5.15
N LEU A 124 13.44 -5.47 -4.79
CA LEU A 124 13.40 -4.78 -3.49
C LEU A 124 12.17 -3.86 -3.40
N ASN A 125 11.75 -3.24 -4.50
CA ASN A 125 10.50 -2.46 -4.53
C ASN A 125 9.28 -3.36 -4.33
N GLU A 126 9.36 -4.61 -4.79
CA GLU A 126 8.33 -5.63 -4.59
C GLU A 126 8.41 -6.29 -3.20
N GLY A 127 9.37 -5.92 -2.35
CA GLY A 127 9.51 -6.45 -0.99
C GLY A 127 10.04 -7.88 -0.91
N LEU A 128 10.76 -8.35 -1.94
CA LEU A 128 11.50 -9.63 -1.92
C LEU A 128 12.79 -9.55 -1.07
N GLY A 129 13.24 -8.33 -0.77
CA GLY A 129 14.31 -8.04 0.17
C GLY A 129 14.04 -6.73 0.91
N GLU A 130 14.94 -6.34 1.81
CA GLU A 130 14.85 -5.06 2.51
C GLU A 130 15.21 -3.92 1.56
N GLY A 131 14.31 -2.95 1.43
CA GLY A 131 14.57 -1.74 0.65
C GLY A 131 15.67 -0.91 1.31
N VAL A 132 16.60 -0.41 0.49
CA VAL A 132 17.81 0.30 0.96
C VAL A 132 17.76 1.80 0.71
N SER A 133 16.81 2.27 -0.12
CA SER A 133 16.62 3.68 -0.41
C SER A 133 15.25 4.14 0.05
N PHE A 134 15.17 5.31 0.68
CA PHE A 134 13.90 5.97 0.95
C PHE A 134 13.17 6.28 -0.36
N ARG A 135 11.86 6.03 -0.39
CA ARG A 135 11.02 6.19 -1.58
C ARG A 135 9.85 7.14 -1.36
N ALA A 136 9.22 7.06 -0.19
CA ALA A 136 8.04 7.84 0.15
C ALA A 136 7.75 7.79 1.66
N ARG A 137 6.83 8.66 2.11
CA ARG A 137 6.24 8.63 3.45
C ARG A 137 4.73 8.50 3.29
N LEU A 138 4.11 7.58 4.03
CA LEU A 138 2.67 7.31 3.96
C LEU A 138 2.03 7.46 5.33
N LEU A 139 0.97 8.27 5.45
CA LEU A 139 0.17 8.36 6.66
C LEU A 139 -0.91 7.28 6.62
N LEU A 140 -0.93 6.39 7.62
CA LEU A 140 -1.91 5.31 7.68
C LEU A 140 -2.25 4.92 9.12
N GLY A 141 -3.42 4.29 9.26
CA GLY A 141 -3.86 3.62 10.48
C GLY A 141 -4.35 2.21 10.17
N LEU A 142 -4.44 1.38 11.20
CA LEU A 142 -5.01 0.05 11.16
C LEU A 142 -5.84 -0.18 12.42
N ALA A 143 -7.06 -0.65 12.21
CA ALA A 143 -7.95 -1.12 13.26
C ALA A 143 -8.52 -2.48 12.85
N VAL A 144 -9.01 -3.23 13.83
CA VAL A 144 -9.68 -4.51 13.65
C VAL A 144 -10.99 -4.47 14.41
N GLU A 145 -12.06 -4.90 13.76
CA GLU A 145 -13.38 -5.07 14.35
C GLU A 145 -13.77 -6.55 14.32
N ILE A 146 -14.37 -7.03 15.40
CA ILE A 146 -14.88 -8.40 15.47
C ILE A 146 -16.32 -8.39 14.99
N LEU A 147 -16.60 -9.17 13.95
CA LEU A 147 -17.94 -9.37 13.44
C LEU A 147 -18.60 -10.57 14.13
N ASP A 148 -19.85 -10.43 14.54
CA ASP A 148 -20.65 -11.53 15.08
C ASP A 148 -21.25 -12.36 13.94
N THR A 149 -20.63 -13.51 13.65
CA THR A 149 -21.07 -14.41 12.58
C THR A 149 -22.44 -15.05 12.80
N THR A 150 -23.06 -14.86 13.98
CA THR A 150 -24.43 -15.32 14.23
C THR A 150 -25.48 -14.34 13.74
N ASN A 151 -25.10 -13.10 13.39
CA ASN A 151 -26.00 -12.10 12.84
C ASN A 151 -26.30 -12.41 11.35
N PRO A 152 -27.56 -12.72 10.99
CA PRO A 152 -27.92 -13.06 9.61
C PRO A 152 -27.78 -11.90 8.61
N GLU A 153 -27.63 -10.66 9.09
CA GLU A 153 -27.38 -9.48 8.25
C GLU A 153 -25.90 -9.33 7.86
N ILE A 154 -24.98 -10.03 8.55
CA ILE A 154 -23.55 -9.97 8.26
C ILE A 154 -23.23 -10.98 7.16
N ASN A 155 -23.12 -10.50 5.93
CA ASN A 155 -22.61 -11.28 4.82
C ASN A 155 -21.10 -11.53 5.04
N SER A 156 -20.70 -12.79 5.27
CA SER A 156 -19.30 -13.21 5.43
C SER A 156 -18.56 -13.24 4.08
N SER A 157 -18.73 -12.20 3.27
CA SER A 157 -17.99 -12.05 2.02
C SER A 157 -16.52 -11.80 2.33
N THR A 158 -15.64 -12.53 1.64
CA THR A 158 -14.20 -12.29 1.64
C THR A 158 -13.79 -11.29 0.55
N GLU A 159 -14.77 -10.62 -0.07
CA GLU A 159 -14.50 -9.54 -1.02
C GLU A 159 -13.93 -8.33 -0.29
N VAL A 160 -12.80 -7.84 -0.81
CA VAL A 160 -12.13 -6.66 -0.26
C VAL A 160 -12.93 -5.41 -0.62
N GLN A 161 -13.28 -4.63 0.38
CA GLN A 161 -14.04 -3.40 0.21
C GLN A 161 -13.12 -2.19 0.29
N VAL A 162 -13.48 -1.12 -0.44
CA VAL A 162 -12.79 0.17 -0.38
C VAL A 162 -13.84 1.25 -0.25
N GLU A 163 -13.70 2.08 0.78
CA GLU A 163 -14.63 3.17 1.04
C GLU A 163 -13.91 4.43 1.49
N GLN A 164 -14.62 5.55 1.43
CA GLN A 164 -14.10 6.83 1.90
C GLN A 164 -13.96 6.81 3.41
N ALA A 165 -12.80 7.23 3.90
CA ALA A 165 -12.48 7.36 5.30
C ALA A 165 -12.39 8.84 5.69
N THR A 166 -12.63 9.11 6.98
CA THR A 166 -12.34 10.44 7.53
C THR A 166 -10.84 10.73 7.37
N ALA A 167 -10.52 11.96 6.98
CA ALA A 167 -9.13 12.40 6.87
C ALA A 167 -8.42 12.19 8.22
N VAL A 168 -7.26 11.55 8.15
CA VAL A 168 -6.47 11.19 9.32
C VAL A 168 -5.70 12.39 9.90
N ALA A 169 -5.59 13.47 9.12
CA ALA A 169 -5.04 14.75 9.52
C ALA A 169 -5.86 15.90 8.88
N ASP A 170 -5.95 17.02 9.59
CA ASP A 170 -6.61 18.27 9.16
C ASP A 170 -5.80 19.04 8.09
#